data_AF-A0A414W5I5-F1
#
_entry.id   AF-A0A414W5I5-F1
#
_cell.length_a   1.000
_cell.length_b   1.000
_cell.length_c   1.000
_cell.angle_alpha   90.00
_cell.angle_beta   90.00
_cell.angle_gamma   90.00
#
_symmetry.space_group_name_H-M   'P 1'
#
loop_
_entity.id
_entity.type
_entity.pdbx_description
1 polymer ?
#
loop_
_entity_poly.entity_id
_entity_poly.type
_entity_poly.pdbx_seq_one_letter_code
_entity_poly.pdbx_strand_id
1 'polypeptide(L)'
;MSGYYGYSMSNNAVEAYENGERPLSKWRKSDILEAISVSEIELKCSISKLQKLPVKVLKEVCLTYSSWHHTSNHYNQTNFYTLDEKYIESLTDEKIDKLLTECKSEEREKEPVEERWKCAFLEWSGSRKHPKATELVEEGIVKGQWFFRKDGSKKKTSANGFRFIEKVSV
;
A
#
# COMPACT_ATOMS: atom_id res chain seq x y z
N MET A 1 10.02 35.71 18.06
CA MET A 1 9.41 34.37 18.24
C MET A 1 10.29 33.35 17.52
N SER A 2 10.69 32.26 18.19
CA SER A 2 11.45 31.19 17.54
C SER A 2 10.56 30.47 16.54
N GLY A 3 11.03 30.26 15.30
CA GLY A 3 10.25 29.59 14.24
C GLY A 3 9.97 28.10 14.47
N TYR A 4 10.36 27.56 15.62
CA TYR A 4 10.28 26.14 15.98
C TYR A 4 9.60 25.94 17.34
N TYR A 5 8.75 24.92 17.39
CA TYR A 5 8.18 24.32 18.58
C TYR A 5 9.10 23.18 19.03
N GLY A 6 9.73 23.36 20.20
CA GLY A 6 10.74 22.45 20.72
C GLY A 6 12.00 22.40 19.84
N TYR A 7 12.45 21.19 19.49
CA TYR A 7 13.71 20.96 18.75
C TYR A 7 13.51 20.27 17.40
N SER A 8 12.29 20.21 16.84
CA SER A 8 12.10 19.43 15.58
C SER A 8 10.89 19.81 14.72
N MET A 9 9.98 20.66 15.19
CA MET A 9 8.75 20.99 14.46
C MET A 9 8.62 22.51 14.30
N SER A 10 8.28 22.99 13.12
CA SER A 10 8.00 24.42 12.93
C SER A 10 6.68 24.78 13.63
N ASN A 11 6.54 25.99 14.16
CA ASN A 11 5.27 26.46 14.72
C ASN A 11 4.14 26.41 13.67
N ASN A 12 4.45 26.65 12.40
CA ASN A 12 3.48 26.57 11.31
C ASN A 12 2.97 25.13 11.11
N ALA A 13 3.82 24.13 11.35
CA ALA A 13 3.40 22.72 11.27
C ALA A 13 2.51 22.35 12.46
N VAL A 14 2.74 22.94 13.64
CA VAL A 14 1.87 22.76 14.82
C VAL A 14 0.50 23.40 14.55
N GLU A 15 0.48 24.64 14.06
CA GLU A 15 -0.74 25.35 13.67
C GLU A 15 -1.52 24.57 12.59
N ALA A 16 -0.83 23.99 11.61
CA ALA A 16 -1.46 23.14 10.60
C ALA A 16 -2.16 21.91 11.23
N TYR A 17 -1.54 21.24 12.21
CA TYR A 17 -2.21 20.16 12.95
C TYR A 17 -3.44 20.64 13.73
N GLU A 18 -3.38 21.83 14.35
CA GLU A 18 -4.51 22.44 15.06
C GLU A 18 -5.66 22.76 14.09
N ASN A 19 -5.35 23.16 12.86
CA ASN A 19 -6.31 23.39 11.78
C ASN A 19 -6.79 22.09 11.10
N GLY A 20 -6.40 20.91 11.61
CA GLY A 20 -6.79 19.61 11.09
C GLY A 20 -5.99 19.13 9.88
N GLU A 21 -5.07 19.94 9.36
CA GLU A 21 -4.15 19.56 8.29
C GLU A 21 -3.09 18.59 8.80
N ARG A 22 -2.77 17.59 7.99
CA ARG A 22 -1.72 16.62 8.37
C ARG A 22 -1.12 15.93 7.16
N PRO A 23 0.09 15.33 7.29
CA PRO A 23 0.68 14.53 6.24
C PRO A 23 -0.21 13.33 5.87
N LEU A 24 -0.16 12.89 4.60
CA LEU A 24 -0.92 11.71 4.13
C LEU A 24 -0.73 10.47 5.00
N SER A 25 0.48 10.25 5.54
CA SER A 25 0.77 9.10 6.41
C SER A 25 0.01 9.12 7.74
N LYS A 26 -0.44 10.31 8.18
CA LYS A 26 -1.19 10.51 9.44
C LYS A 26 -2.70 10.46 9.26
N TRP A 27 -3.21 10.57 8.03
CA TRP A 27 -4.63 10.35 7.74
C TRP A 27 -4.98 8.86 7.84
N ARG A 28 -5.86 8.49 8.77
CA ARG A 28 -6.52 7.19 8.79
C ARG A 28 -7.86 7.28 8.08
N LYS A 29 -8.41 6.12 7.72
CA LYS A 29 -9.74 6.02 7.13
C LYS A 29 -10.83 6.58 8.05
N SER A 30 -10.74 6.32 9.36
CA SER A 30 -11.63 6.89 10.37
C SER A 30 -11.58 8.41 10.34
N ASP A 31 -10.38 8.98 10.32
CA ASP A 31 -10.17 10.43 10.42
C ASP A 31 -10.79 11.14 9.21
N ILE A 32 -10.67 10.57 8.00
CA ILE A 32 -11.27 11.12 6.78
C ILE A 32 -12.82 11.09 6.89
N LEU A 33 -13.39 9.96 7.30
CA LEU A 33 -14.85 9.81 7.38
C LEU A 33 -15.44 10.68 8.49
N GLU A 34 -14.78 10.78 9.64
CA GLU A 34 -15.17 11.66 10.74
C GLU A 34 -15.10 13.12 10.28
N ALA A 35 -13.99 13.54 9.66
CA ALA A 35 -13.85 14.88 9.13
C ALA A 35 -15.00 15.19 8.14
N ILE A 36 -15.32 14.28 7.21
CA ILE A 36 -16.46 14.45 6.27
C ILE A 36 -17.79 14.59 7.02
N SER A 37 -18.00 13.80 8.08
CA SER A 37 -19.27 13.84 8.84
C SER A 37 -19.45 15.09 9.70
N VAL A 38 -18.34 15.68 10.18
CA VAL A 38 -18.33 16.93 10.94
C VAL A 38 -18.37 18.13 10.00
N SER A 39 -17.90 17.97 8.76
CA SER A 39 -18.01 19.00 7.73
C SER A 39 -19.46 19.15 7.30
N GLU A 40 -19.93 20.38 7.09
CA GLU A 40 -21.29 20.68 6.60
C GLU A 40 -21.42 20.44 5.08
N ILE A 41 -20.77 19.40 4.56
CA ILE A 41 -20.70 19.08 3.13
C ILE A 41 -22.00 18.41 2.68
N GLU A 42 -22.59 18.90 1.58
CA GLU A 42 -23.74 18.26 0.96
C GLU A 42 -23.32 17.02 0.16
N LEU A 43 -23.35 15.86 0.80
CA LEU A 43 -22.98 14.59 0.18
C LEU A 43 -24.05 14.10 -0.82
N LYS A 44 -23.64 13.94 -2.08
CA LYS A 44 -24.45 13.26 -3.12
C LYS A 44 -24.21 11.75 -3.18
N CYS A 45 -23.51 11.21 -2.19
CA CYS A 45 -23.19 9.81 -2.06
C CYS A 45 -23.43 9.30 -0.65
N SER A 46 -23.61 8.00 -0.54
CA SER A 46 -23.81 7.33 0.75
C SER A 46 -22.48 7.15 1.49
N ILE A 47 -22.44 7.55 2.76
CA ILE A 47 -21.28 7.36 3.65
C ILE A 47 -20.87 5.88 3.72
N SER A 48 -21.85 4.96 3.68
CA SER A 48 -21.60 3.52 3.69
C SER A 48 -20.85 3.03 2.45
N LYS A 49 -21.04 3.66 1.28
CA LYS A 49 -20.26 3.35 0.07
C LYS A 49 -18.86 3.95 0.14
N LEU A 50 -18.70 5.19 0.62
CA LEU A 50 -17.39 5.78 0.89
C LEU A 50 -16.57 4.88 1.83
N GLN A 51 -17.20 4.32 2.86
CA GLN A 51 -16.56 3.40 3.79
C GLN A 51 -16.09 2.08 3.13
N LYS A 52 -16.55 1.72 1.92
CA LYS A 52 -16.04 0.53 1.21
C LYS A 52 -14.74 0.81 0.45
N LEU A 53 -14.43 2.07 0.15
CA LEU A 53 -13.21 2.41 -0.59
C LEU A 53 -11.95 2.08 0.22
N PRO A 54 -10.86 1.60 -0.43
CA PRO A 54 -9.56 1.46 0.22
C PRO A 54 -9.05 2.81 0.75
N VAL A 55 -8.30 2.78 1.86
CA VAL A 55 -7.74 4.00 2.48
C VAL A 55 -6.87 4.81 1.53
N LYS A 56 -6.18 4.11 0.60
CA LYS A 56 -5.36 4.76 -0.43
C LYS A 56 -6.22 5.64 -1.34
N VAL A 57 -7.33 5.10 -1.85
CA VAL A 57 -8.25 5.84 -2.73
C VAL A 57 -8.96 6.96 -1.98
N LEU A 58 -9.38 6.73 -0.74
CA LEU A 58 -9.94 7.81 0.08
C LEU A 58 -8.97 8.99 0.24
N LYS A 59 -7.66 8.73 0.37
CA LYS A 59 -6.65 9.79 0.43
C LYS A 59 -6.48 10.52 -0.89
N GLU A 60 -6.59 9.83 -2.02
CA GLU A 60 -6.44 10.44 -3.35
C GLU A 60 -7.68 11.25 -3.76
N VAL A 61 -8.86 10.84 -3.29
CA VAL A 61 -10.16 11.38 -3.72
C VAL A 61 -10.69 12.43 -2.73
N CYS A 62 -10.53 12.20 -1.42
CA CYS A 62 -11.13 13.07 -0.41
C CYS A 62 -10.16 14.11 0.17
N LEU A 63 -8.87 14.05 -0.17
CA LEU A 63 -7.88 14.98 0.37
C LEU A 63 -7.22 15.78 -0.76
N THR A 64 -6.97 17.04 -0.48
CA THR A 64 -6.20 17.94 -1.35
C THR A 64 -4.96 18.45 -0.64
N TYR A 65 -3.95 18.80 -1.42
CA TYR A 65 -2.75 19.44 -0.89
C TYR A 65 -3.11 20.81 -0.34
N SER A 66 -2.77 21.04 0.93
CA SER A 66 -2.98 22.35 1.58
C SER A 66 -1.70 23.16 1.56
N SER A 67 -0.65 22.58 2.13
CA SER A 67 0.57 23.30 2.48
C SER A 67 1.75 22.35 2.54
N TRP A 68 2.94 22.93 2.60
CA TRP A 68 4.17 22.19 2.77
C TRP A 68 4.96 22.79 3.93
N HIS A 69 5.50 21.91 4.77
CA HIS A 69 6.26 22.31 5.94
C HIS A 69 7.60 21.59 6.01
N HIS A 70 8.59 22.32 6.55
CA HIS A 70 9.80 21.71 7.05
C HIS A 70 9.49 20.90 8.30
N THR A 71 9.88 19.63 8.29
CA THR A 71 9.82 18.73 9.42
C THR A 71 11.23 18.27 9.76
N SER A 72 11.57 18.21 11.05
CA SER A 72 12.89 17.87 11.57
C SER A 72 14.01 18.90 11.31
N ASN A 73 15.11 18.75 12.06
CA ASN A 73 16.29 19.60 11.98
C ASN A 73 17.15 19.37 10.72
N HIS A 74 16.87 18.33 9.95
CA HIS A 74 17.56 18.05 8.69
C HIS A 74 16.82 18.64 7.48
N TYR A 75 15.95 19.64 7.72
CA TYR A 75 15.18 20.33 6.68
C TYR A 75 14.33 19.38 5.81
N ASN A 76 13.91 18.23 6.37
CA ASN A 76 13.05 17.32 5.64
C ASN A 76 11.76 18.03 5.24
N GLN A 77 11.26 17.63 4.07
CA GLN A 77 10.16 18.27 3.38
C GLN A 77 8.91 17.40 3.56
N THR A 78 7.80 17.94 4.06
CA THR A 78 6.56 17.17 4.21
C THR A 78 5.33 17.96 3.74
N ASN A 79 4.60 17.39 2.78
CA ASN A 79 3.32 17.90 2.32
C ASN A 79 2.23 17.60 3.35
N PHE A 80 1.38 18.58 3.61
CA PHE A 80 0.18 18.50 4.42
C PHE A 80 -1.06 18.56 3.52
N TYR A 81 -2.13 17.97 4.02
CA TYR A 81 -3.36 17.74 3.28
C TYR A 81 -4.57 17.99 4.17
N THR A 82 -5.64 18.48 3.55
CA THR A 82 -6.95 18.76 4.14
C THR A 82 -8.05 18.10 3.30
N LEU A 83 -9.30 18.16 3.77
CA LEU A 83 -10.43 17.66 2.99
C LEU A 83 -10.62 18.49 1.71
N ASP A 84 -10.82 17.79 0.59
CA ASP A 84 -11.26 18.41 -0.66
C ASP A 84 -12.79 18.49 -0.69
N GLU A 85 -13.34 19.45 0.04
CA GLU A 85 -14.79 19.62 0.18
C GLU A 85 -15.48 19.72 -1.18
N LYS A 86 -14.91 20.48 -2.11
CA LYS A 86 -15.44 20.68 -3.46
C LYS A 86 -15.51 19.37 -4.25
N TYR A 87 -14.45 18.57 -4.19
CA TYR A 87 -14.45 17.28 -4.89
C TYR A 87 -15.43 16.30 -4.23
N ILE A 88 -15.49 16.28 -2.90
CA ILE A 88 -16.41 15.43 -2.13
C ILE A 88 -17.88 15.74 -2.45
N GLU A 89 -18.26 17.01 -2.55
CA GLU A 89 -19.61 17.42 -3.00
C GLU A 89 -19.97 16.97 -4.42
N SER A 90 -18.94 16.71 -5.24
CA SER A 90 -19.09 16.20 -6.60
C SER A 90 -19.18 14.68 -6.67
N LEU A 91 -18.89 13.97 -5.57
CA LEU A 91 -18.91 12.52 -5.52
C LEU A 91 -20.34 12.00 -5.51
N THR A 92 -20.64 11.16 -6.48
CA THR A 92 -21.89 10.41 -6.57
C THR A 92 -21.63 8.95 -6.26
N ASP A 93 -22.69 8.26 -5.87
CA ASP A 93 -22.67 6.81 -5.70
C ASP A 93 -22.10 6.07 -6.92
N GLU A 94 -22.44 6.52 -8.13
CA GLU A 94 -21.93 5.96 -9.39
C GLU A 94 -20.41 6.12 -9.54
N LYS A 95 -19.85 7.27 -9.15
CA LYS A 95 -18.40 7.49 -9.18
C LYS A 95 -17.70 6.57 -8.18
N ILE A 96 -18.27 6.38 -7.00
CA ILE A 96 -17.71 5.46 -5.99
C ILE A 96 -17.73 4.02 -6.51
N ASP A 97 -18.82 3.59 -7.14
CA ASP A 97 -18.92 2.24 -7.70
C ASP A 97 -17.90 2.01 -8.83
N LYS A 98 -17.60 3.04 -9.65
CA LYS A 98 -16.52 3.01 -10.63
C LYS A 98 -15.15 2.86 -9.96
N LEU A 99 -14.84 3.69 -8.96
CA LEU A 99 -13.58 3.61 -8.21
C LEU A 99 -13.38 2.24 -7.55
N LEU A 100 -14.43 1.64 -6.98
CA LEU A 100 -14.38 0.29 -6.43
C LEU A 100 -14.09 -0.77 -7.48
N THR A 101 -14.63 -0.60 -8.69
CA THR A 101 -14.40 -1.52 -9.81
C THR A 101 -12.96 -1.43 -10.30
N GLU A 102 -12.43 -0.20 -10.45
CA GLU A 102 -11.05 0.08 -10.80
C GLU A 102 -10.06 -0.48 -9.76
N CYS A 103 -10.35 -0.32 -8.46
CA CYS A 103 -9.55 -0.94 -7.41
C CYS A 103 -9.46 -2.45 -7.56
N LYS A 104 -10.60 -3.11 -7.82
CA LYS A 104 -10.66 -4.57 -7.98
C LYS A 104 -9.97 -5.04 -9.26
N SER A 105 -9.97 -4.26 -10.34
CA SER A 105 -9.21 -4.60 -11.54
C SER A 105 -7.71 -4.45 -11.30
N GLU A 106 -7.28 -3.36 -10.66
CA GLU A 106 -5.87 -3.18 -10.30
C GLU A 106 -5.34 -4.28 -9.38
N GLU A 107 -6.15 -4.72 -8.42
CA GLU A 107 -5.80 -5.83 -7.54
C GLU A 107 -5.60 -7.13 -8.33
N ARG A 108 -6.50 -7.42 -9.28
CA ARG A 108 -6.39 -8.59 -10.17
C ARG A 108 -5.18 -8.53 -11.10
N GLU A 109 -4.82 -7.35 -11.60
CA GLU A 109 -3.62 -7.16 -12.41
C GLU A 109 -2.32 -7.30 -11.60
N LYS A 110 -2.34 -6.95 -10.31
CA LYS A 110 -1.21 -7.12 -9.39
C LYS A 110 -1.07 -8.56 -8.87
N GLU A 111 -2.10 -9.40 -9.01
CA GLU A 111 -1.99 -10.81 -8.66
C GLU A 111 -0.93 -11.47 -9.55
N PRO A 112 0.09 -12.10 -8.96
CA PRO A 112 1.15 -12.68 -9.75
C PRO A 112 0.60 -13.84 -10.59
N VAL A 113 0.85 -13.77 -11.90
CA VAL A 113 0.47 -14.80 -12.85
C VAL A 113 1.07 -16.14 -12.42
N GLU A 114 0.22 -17.18 -12.41
CA GLU A 114 0.66 -18.54 -12.14
C GLU A 114 1.32 -19.12 -13.39
N GLU A 115 2.62 -19.39 -13.30
CA GLU A 115 3.40 -19.93 -14.41
C GLU A 115 3.96 -21.30 -14.06
N ARG A 116 3.90 -22.26 -14.98
CA ARG A 116 4.56 -23.54 -14.80
C ARG A 116 6.02 -23.42 -15.19
N TRP A 117 6.90 -23.82 -14.28
CA TRP A 117 8.34 -23.77 -14.49
C TRP A 117 9.01 -25.04 -14.00
N LYS A 118 10.07 -25.42 -14.70
CA LYS A 118 11.09 -26.33 -14.22
C LYS A 118 12.18 -25.51 -13.55
N CYS A 119 12.43 -25.78 -12.27
CA CYS A 119 13.36 -25.03 -11.44
C CYS A 119 14.37 -25.97 -10.78
N ALA A 120 15.61 -25.50 -10.60
CA ALA A 120 16.58 -26.14 -9.70
C ALA A 120 16.64 -25.39 -8.38
N PHE A 121 16.76 -26.10 -7.27
CA PHE A 121 16.98 -25.51 -5.96
C PHE A 121 17.78 -26.42 -5.05
N LEU A 122 18.40 -25.83 -4.02
CA LEU A 122 19.13 -26.57 -3.01
C LEU A 122 18.22 -27.03 -1.87
N GLU A 123 18.32 -28.31 -1.54
CA GLU A 123 17.79 -28.87 -0.31
C GLU A 123 18.94 -29.11 0.67
N TRP A 124 18.85 -28.44 1.82
CA TRP A 124 19.83 -28.54 2.88
C TRP A 124 19.40 -29.62 3.86
N SER A 125 20.26 -30.61 4.05
CA SER A 125 20.10 -31.71 5.01
C SER A 125 21.34 -31.82 5.90
N GLY A 126 21.38 -32.81 6.78
CA GLY A 126 22.50 -33.02 7.71
C GLY A 126 22.35 -32.21 9.00
N SER A 127 23.47 -32.06 9.73
CA SER A 127 23.48 -31.33 11.01
C SER A 127 23.94 -29.89 10.80
N ARG A 128 23.65 -29.00 11.75
CA ARG A 128 24.14 -27.60 11.72
C ARG A 128 25.67 -27.51 11.55
N LYS A 129 26.43 -28.48 12.06
CA LYS A 129 27.90 -28.54 11.94
C LYS A 129 28.37 -29.09 10.59
N HIS A 130 27.54 -29.92 9.94
CA HIS A 130 27.86 -30.58 8.68
C HIS A 130 26.64 -30.52 7.74
N PRO A 131 26.31 -29.32 7.22
CA PRO A 131 25.20 -29.17 6.29
C PRO A 131 25.57 -29.81 4.95
N LYS A 132 24.60 -30.50 4.34
CA LYS A 132 24.73 -31.08 3.01
C LYS A 132 23.72 -30.40 2.08
N ALA A 133 24.21 -29.72 1.06
CA ALA A 133 23.38 -29.17 -0.01
C ALA A 133 23.23 -30.21 -1.12
N THR A 134 21.98 -30.53 -1.46
CA THR A 134 21.64 -31.39 -2.61
C THR A 134 20.85 -30.56 -3.61
N GLU A 135 21.28 -30.52 -4.87
CA GLU A 135 20.52 -29.86 -5.93
C GLU A 135 19.38 -30.77 -6.39
N LEU A 136 18.15 -30.26 -6.35
CA LEU A 136 16.94 -30.91 -6.85
C LEU A 136 16.38 -30.11 -8.01
N VAL A 137 15.92 -30.81 -9.04
CA VAL A 137 15.27 -30.24 -10.21
C VAL A 137 13.84 -30.75 -10.28
N GLU A 138 12.87 -29.85 -10.20
CA GLU A 138 11.45 -30.20 -10.19
C GLU A 138 10.62 -29.21 -11.02
N GLU A 139 9.49 -29.69 -11.52
CA GLU A 139 8.46 -28.89 -12.16
C GLU A 139 7.36 -28.54 -11.15
N GLY A 140 6.94 -27.28 -11.17
CA GLY A 140 5.94 -26.75 -10.25
C GLY A 140 5.34 -25.44 -10.74
N ILE A 141 4.50 -24.84 -9.88
CA ILE A 141 3.83 -23.58 -10.18
C ILE A 141 4.59 -22.45 -9.50
N VAL A 142 4.94 -21.41 -10.23
CA VAL A 142 5.52 -20.19 -9.71
C VAL A 142 4.39 -19.16 -9.60
N LYS A 143 4.16 -18.66 -8.39
CA LYS A 143 3.20 -17.59 -8.12
C LYS A 143 3.88 -16.54 -7.24
N GLY A 144 4.23 -15.42 -7.86
CA GLY A 144 4.93 -14.30 -7.21
C GLY A 144 6.35 -14.70 -6.83
N GLN A 145 6.67 -14.61 -5.54
CA GLN A 145 8.01 -14.97 -5.02
C GLN A 145 8.13 -16.44 -4.60
N TRP A 146 7.14 -17.28 -4.91
CA TRP A 146 7.07 -18.66 -4.42
C TRP A 146 6.97 -19.66 -5.57
N PHE A 147 7.73 -20.73 -5.44
CA PHE A 147 7.64 -21.96 -6.23
C PHE A 147 6.94 -23.03 -5.41
N PHE A 148 5.82 -23.53 -5.91
CA PHE A 148 4.97 -24.55 -5.30
C PHE A 148 5.32 -25.91 -5.89
N ARG A 149 5.75 -26.83 -5.01
CA ARG A 149 6.15 -28.20 -5.35
C ARG A 149 4.96 -29.14 -5.34
N LYS A 150 5.13 -30.31 -5.97
CA LYS A 150 4.10 -31.37 -6.00
C LYS A 150 3.83 -31.98 -4.61
N ASP A 151 4.81 -31.91 -3.70
CA ASP A 151 4.69 -32.38 -2.31
C ASP A 151 3.90 -31.42 -1.39
N GLY A 152 3.44 -30.27 -1.93
CA GLY A 152 2.72 -29.23 -1.19
C GLY A 152 3.63 -28.23 -0.46
N SER A 153 4.95 -28.44 -0.45
CA SER A 153 5.91 -27.49 0.10
C SER A 153 6.18 -26.33 -0.88
N LYS A 154 6.71 -25.22 -0.36
CA LYS A 154 7.05 -24.04 -1.17
C LYS A 154 8.49 -23.61 -0.96
N LYS A 155 9.12 -23.13 -2.03
CA LYS A 155 10.46 -22.54 -2.02
C LYS A 155 10.38 -21.09 -2.47
N LYS A 156 11.19 -20.22 -1.87
CA LYS A 156 11.28 -18.83 -2.30
C LYS A 156 12.13 -18.75 -3.56
N THR A 157 11.61 -18.13 -4.63
CA THR A 157 12.33 -18.03 -5.92
C THR A 157 13.58 -17.16 -5.82
N SER A 158 13.65 -16.28 -4.82
CA SER A 158 14.82 -15.44 -4.51
C SER A 158 15.81 -16.11 -3.55
N ALA A 159 15.65 -17.39 -3.22
CA ALA A 159 16.57 -18.08 -2.31
C ALA A 159 17.91 -18.39 -2.98
N ASN A 160 18.99 -18.39 -2.21
CA ASN A 160 20.31 -18.77 -2.72
C ASN A 160 20.29 -20.22 -3.22
N GLY A 161 20.79 -20.43 -4.44
CA GLY A 161 20.78 -21.72 -5.11
C GLY A 161 19.47 -22.07 -5.83
N PHE A 162 18.48 -21.17 -5.85
CA PHE A 162 17.30 -21.30 -6.69
C PHE A 162 17.58 -20.74 -8.09
N ARG A 163 17.24 -21.49 -9.14
CA ARG A 163 17.33 -21.03 -10.53
C ARG A 163 16.18 -21.57 -11.37
N PHE A 164 15.65 -20.71 -12.24
CA PHE A 164 14.73 -21.12 -13.29
C PHE A 164 15.51 -21.84 -14.39
N ILE A 165 15.04 -23.02 -14.81
CA ILE A 165 15.64 -23.77 -15.92
C ILE A 165 14.84 -23.50 -17.19
N GLU A 166 13.55 -23.79 -17.16
CA GLU A 166 12.69 -23.75 -18.35
C GLU A 166 11.26 -23.40 -17.97
N LYS A 167 10.65 -22.50 -18.77
CA LYS A 167 9.22 -22.19 -18.66
C LYS A 167 8.45 -23.27 -19.42
N VAL A 168 7.59 -23.99 -18.70
CA VAL A 168 6.76 -25.04 -19.29
C VAL A 168 5.47 -24.38 -19.77
N SER A 169 5.41 -24.08 -21.07
CA SER A 169 4.17 -23.64 -21.70
C SER A 169 3.13 -24.75 -21.61
N VAL A 170 1.87 -24.39 -21.28
CA VAL A 170 0.71 -25.29 -21.40
C VAL A 170 0.34 -25.43 -22.87
#